data_AF-A0A6A3QFQ9-F1
#
_entry.id   AF-A0A6A3QFQ9-F1
#
_cell.length_a   1.000
_cell.length_b   1.000
_cell.length_c   1.000
_cell.angle_alpha   90.00
_cell.angle_beta   90.00
_cell.angle_gamma   90.00
#
_symmetry.space_group_name_H-M   'P 1'
#
loop_
_entity.id
_entity.type
_entity.pdbx_description
1 polymer ?
#
loop_
_entity_poly.entity_id
_entity_poly.type
_entity_poly.pdbx_seq_one_letter_code
_entity_poly.pdbx_strand_id
1 'polypeptide(L)'
;MQACSTTLCVLLLLIMFVSAIPHVDYNRWVVQEDWKYTDLSSAIEAIPYAMWFYLGVEELPLASEETIEPAKNVPRGLLMCISTLTVLSFGTAVFSSLISPGAAAMADVSAPLVTSFQTLYGTGATTTFFKWMTVIALCSSPNSYVFFMGQLLFAIARDGYYPKFLAYEHPRRGTPVGAVLFGTISCVLIAVILHYAIGDDDLGSVLINLTLLGALISYIFQLLSFVYLRYRQPNRPRPYRSPFGLAGAFVGLLLCGISIFAILYTSVTDTIFLASIVVTVLVFVAGSMYFFRVVLPKIQNNTLGSPVTTKDMNENLLSARSQVLISTGA
;
A
#
# COMPACT_ATOMS: atom_id res chain seq x y z
N MET A 1 -9.36 -13.22 12.88
CA MET A 1 -8.01 -12.91 13.39
C MET A 1 -7.55 -11.52 12.95
N GLN A 2 -7.49 -11.22 11.65
CA GLN A 2 -7.09 -9.90 11.12
C GLN A 2 -7.86 -8.72 11.71
N ALA A 3 -9.19 -8.81 11.81
CA ALA A 3 -10.02 -7.75 12.40
C ALA A 3 -9.67 -7.47 13.88
N CYS A 4 -9.33 -8.50 14.65
CA CYS A 4 -8.94 -8.36 16.05
C CYS A 4 -7.60 -7.62 16.16
N SER A 5 -6.61 -8.01 15.36
CA SER A 5 -5.29 -7.38 15.40
C SER A 5 -5.30 -5.95 14.85
N THR A 6 -6.05 -5.66 13.79
CA THR A 6 -6.24 -4.28 13.31
C THR A 6 -6.96 -3.40 14.33
N THR A 7 -7.97 -3.94 15.03
CA THR A 7 -8.61 -3.24 16.16
C THR A 7 -7.61 -2.97 17.28
N LEU A 8 -6.73 -3.94 17.57
CA LEU A 8 -5.65 -3.79 18.52
C LEU A 8 -4.70 -2.64 18.14
N CYS A 9 -4.27 -2.57 16.88
CA CYS A 9 -3.42 -1.48 16.39
C CYS A 9 -4.04 -0.11 16.66
N VAL A 10 -5.32 0.04 16.29
CA VAL A 10 -6.06 1.30 16.48
C VAL A 10 -6.17 1.62 17.97
N LEU A 11 -6.50 0.64 18.81
CA LEU A 11 -6.59 0.84 20.27
C LEU A 11 -5.25 1.27 20.87
N LEU A 12 -4.14 0.66 20.46
CA LEU A 12 -2.80 1.04 20.92
C LEU A 12 -2.48 2.51 20.60
N LEU A 13 -2.77 2.94 19.37
CA LEU A 13 -2.58 4.34 18.96
C LEU A 13 -3.47 5.29 19.77
N LEU A 14 -4.75 4.96 19.96
CA LEU A 14 -5.66 5.78 20.76
C LEU A 14 -5.23 5.87 22.23
N ILE A 15 -4.77 4.77 22.82
CA ILE A 15 -4.21 4.75 24.18
C ILE A 15 -2.98 5.65 24.26
N MET A 16 -2.10 5.58 23.25
CA MET A 16 -0.92 6.44 23.17
C MET A 16 -1.32 7.92 23.09
N PHE A 17 -2.27 8.29 22.23
CA PHE A 17 -2.73 9.67 22.09
C PHE A 17 -3.32 10.21 23.38
N VAL A 18 -4.25 9.48 24.01
CA VAL A 18 -4.90 9.91 25.26
C VAL A 18 -3.88 10.07 26.39
N SER A 19 -2.91 9.15 26.48
CA SER A 19 -1.87 9.19 27.51
C SER A 19 -0.82 10.27 27.25
N ALA A 20 -0.61 10.65 25.99
CA ALA A 20 0.29 11.71 25.59
C ALA A 20 -0.24 13.11 25.91
N ILE A 21 -1.56 13.35 25.86
CA ILE A 21 -2.19 14.67 26.12
C ILE A 21 -1.58 15.42 27.33
N PRO A 22 -1.47 14.83 28.54
CA PRO A 22 -0.91 15.54 29.69
C PRO A 22 0.61 15.79 29.62
N HIS A 23 1.33 15.11 28.72
CA HIS A 23 2.78 15.20 28.56
C HIS A 23 3.19 16.09 27.36
N VAL A 24 2.22 16.57 26.57
CA VAL A 24 2.45 17.46 25.44
C VAL A 24 2.91 18.82 25.96
N ASP A 25 4.12 19.24 25.55
CA ASP A 25 4.69 20.55 25.90
C ASP A 25 5.15 21.29 24.64
N TYR A 26 4.28 22.17 24.12
CA TYR A 26 4.59 22.99 22.96
C TYR A 26 5.73 23.97 23.20
N ASN A 27 5.83 24.55 24.40
CA ASN A 27 6.87 25.54 24.69
C ASN A 27 8.25 24.90 24.68
N ARG A 28 8.36 23.70 25.27
CA ARG A 28 9.62 22.96 25.26
C ARG A 28 9.99 22.45 23.88
N TRP A 29 9.11 21.71 23.22
CA TRP A 29 9.47 20.97 22.01
C TRP A 29 9.37 21.78 20.71
N VAL A 30 8.70 22.94 20.72
CA VAL A 30 8.54 23.79 19.54
C VAL A 30 9.21 25.15 19.74
N VAL A 31 8.94 25.83 20.85
CA VAL A 31 9.43 27.21 21.05
C VAL A 31 10.91 27.25 21.46
N GLN A 32 11.32 26.43 22.44
CA GLN A 32 12.70 26.43 22.93
C GLN A 32 13.68 25.78 21.94
N GLU A 33 13.24 24.74 21.23
CA GLU A 33 13.99 24.10 20.14
C GLU A 33 14.01 24.94 18.85
N ASP A 34 13.38 26.13 18.85
CA ASP A 34 13.23 27.04 17.71
C ASP A 34 12.77 26.34 16.42
N TRP A 35 11.75 25.47 16.55
CA TRP A 35 11.30 24.62 15.46
C TRP A 35 10.61 25.46 14.37
N LYS A 36 11.40 25.81 13.36
CA LYS A 36 10.98 26.60 12.21
C LYS A 36 11.03 25.78 10.94
N TYR A 37 10.22 26.21 9.97
CA TYR A 37 10.47 25.82 8.59
C TYR A 37 11.87 26.28 8.20
N THR A 38 12.72 25.33 7.86
CA THR A 38 14.10 25.59 7.44
C THR A 38 14.09 26.05 5.99
N ASP A 39 13.92 25.12 5.07
CA ASP A 39 14.07 25.35 3.63
C ASP A 39 13.15 24.45 2.80
N LEU A 40 12.95 24.85 1.53
CA LEU A 40 12.19 24.06 0.57
C LEU A 40 12.85 22.71 0.26
N SER A 41 14.19 22.63 0.32
CA SER A 41 14.92 21.37 0.14
C SER A 41 14.50 20.32 1.16
N SER A 42 14.53 20.67 2.45
CA SER A 42 14.16 19.75 3.54
C SER A 42 12.69 19.32 3.43
N ALA A 43 11.80 20.22 3.00
CA ALA A 43 10.40 19.88 2.78
C ALA A 43 10.22 18.88 1.63
N ILE A 44 10.98 19.03 0.52
CA ILE A 44 10.97 18.11 -0.61
C ILE A 44 11.50 16.73 -0.18
N GLU A 45 12.59 16.69 0.59
CA GLU A 45 13.19 15.45 1.09
C GLU A 45 12.27 14.66 2.04
N ALA A 46 11.36 15.35 2.76
CA ALA A 46 10.39 14.72 3.64
C ALA A 46 9.18 14.09 2.93
N ILE A 47 8.88 14.48 1.68
CA ILE A 47 7.70 14.00 0.94
C ILE A 47 7.62 12.48 0.83
N PRO A 48 8.67 11.74 0.44
CA PRO A 48 8.61 10.28 0.28
C PRO A 48 8.27 9.57 1.60
N TYR A 49 8.86 10.01 2.71
CA TYR A 49 8.58 9.47 4.04
C TYR A 49 7.15 9.79 4.50
N ALA A 50 6.66 11.00 4.23
CA ALA A 50 5.27 11.36 4.51
C ALA A 50 4.29 10.51 3.70
N MET A 51 4.60 10.20 2.44
CA MET A 51 3.78 9.34 1.59
C MET A 51 3.73 7.89 2.09
N TRP A 52 4.81 7.38 2.68
CA TRP A 52 4.87 6.01 3.19
C TRP A 52 3.73 5.70 4.17
N PHE A 53 3.29 6.68 4.96
CA PHE A 53 2.14 6.53 5.86
C PHE A 53 0.81 6.22 5.16
N TYR A 54 0.70 6.51 3.87
CA TYR A 54 -0.55 6.42 3.10
C TYR A 54 -0.53 5.33 2.04
N LEU A 55 0.60 4.65 1.87
CA LEU A 55 0.75 3.57 0.92
C LEU A 55 -0.06 2.33 1.39
N GLY A 56 -0.73 1.66 0.45
CA GLY A 56 -1.49 0.43 0.69
C GLY A 56 -3.02 0.61 0.70
N VAL A 57 -3.51 1.86 0.75
CA VAL A 57 -4.96 2.16 0.68
C VAL A 57 -5.57 1.70 -0.66
N GLU A 58 -4.77 1.66 -1.71
CA GLU A 58 -5.11 1.19 -3.05
C GLU A 58 -5.35 -0.31 -3.17
N GLU A 59 -5.03 -1.09 -2.13
CA GLU A 59 -5.20 -2.55 -2.15
C GLU A 59 -6.66 -2.95 -1.96
N LEU A 60 -7.46 -2.10 -1.31
CA LEU A 60 -8.86 -2.39 -0.96
C LEU A 60 -9.73 -2.80 -2.17
N PRO A 61 -9.65 -2.15 -3.35
CA PRO A 61 -10.37 -2.57 -4.54
C PRO A 61 -9.98 -3.95 -5.10
N LEU A 62 -8.81 -4.50 -4.76
CA LEU A 62 -8.39 -5.83 -5.20
C LEU A 62 -9.26 -6.93 -4.56
N ALA A 63 -9.91 -6.65 -3.42
CA ALA A 63 -10.91 -7.52 -2.80
C ALA A 63 -12.34 -7.30 -3.33
N SER A 64 -12.52 -6.57 -4.44
CA SER A 64 -13.86 -6.25 -4.95
C SER A 64 -14.64 -7.49 -5.39
N GLU A 65 -13.98 -8.55 -5.85
CA GLU A 65 -14.64 -9.83 -6.20
C GLU A 65 -15.23 -10.53 -4.96
N GLU A 66 -14.66 -10.32 -3.78
CA GLU A 66 -15.12 -10.92 -2.51
C GLU A 66 -16.04 -9.98 -1.70
N THR A 67 -16.28 -8.77 -2.19
CA THR A 67 -17.05 -7.74 -1.49
C THR A 67 -18.55 -7.86 -1.79
N ILE A 68 -19.39 -7.89 -0.75
CA ILE A 68 -20.84 -7.77 -0.89
C ILE A 68 -21.18 -6.37 -1.42
N GLU A 69 -21.99 -6.25 -2.48
CA GLU A 69 -22.36 -4.96 -3.11
C GLU A 69 -21.14 -4.03 -3.40
N PRO A 70 -20.19 -4.45 -4.25
CA PRO A 70 -18.91 -3.76 -4.41
C PRO A 70 -19.07 -2.31 -4.91
N ALA A 71 -20.11 -2.05 -5.72
CA ALA A 71 -20.43 -0.71 -6.23
C ALA A 71 -20.64 0.35 -5.14
N LYS A 72 -21.13 -0.06 -3.95
CA LYS A 72 -21.38 0.83 -2.81
C LYS A 72 -20.31 0.68 -1.74
N ASN A 73 -19.92 -0.55 -1.44
CA ASN A 73 -19.08 -0.84 -0.29
C ASN A 73 -17.59 -0.59 -0.54
N VAL A 74 -17.08 -0.79 -1.77
CA VAL A 74 -15.69 -0.47 -2.11
C VAL A 74 -15.41 1.04 -1.98
N PRO A 75 -16.21 1.96 -2.58
CA PRO A 75 -15.97 3.40 -2.41
C PRO A 75 -16.11 3.87 -0.95
N ARG A 76 -17.09 3.36 -0.21
CA ARG A 76 -17.28 3.71 1.21
C ARG A 76 -16.11 3.22 2.06
N GLY A 77 -15.66 1.98 1.85
CA GLY A 77 -14.51 1.41 2.51
C GLY A 77 -13.24 2.21 2.24
N LEU A 78 -13.01 2.62 0.99
CA LEU A 78 -11.87 3.45 0.62
C LEU A 78 -11.89 4.81 1.33
N LEU A 79 -13.03 5.51 1.36
CA LEU A 79 -13.16 6.79 2.05
C LEU A 79 -12.97 6.67 3.56
N MET A 80 -13.54 5.62 4.18
CA MET A 80 -13.33 5.35 5.60
C MET A 80 -11.85 5.07 5.88
N CYS A 81 -11.20 4.25 5.06
CA CYS A 81 -9.78 3.92 5.18
C CYS A 81 -8.88 5.16 5.07
N ILE A 82 -9.09 6.02 4.05
CA ILE A 82 -8.33 7.27 3.92
C ILE A 82 -8.53 8.17 5.14
N SER A 83 -9.78 8.30 5.60
CA SER A 83 -10.12 9.18 6.73
C SER A 83 -9.48 8.68 8.04
N THR A 84 -9.63 7.39 8.34
CA THR A 84 -9.04 6.80 9.56
C THR A 84 -7.52 6.82 9.51
N LEU A 85 -6.94 6.51 8.35
CA LEU A 85 -5.49 6.54 8.18
C LEU A 85 -4.93 7.95 8.37
N THR A 86 -5.57 8.97 7.78
CA THR A 86 -5.17 10.37 7.94
C THR A 86 -5.21 10.82 9.40
N VAL A 87 -6.29 10.51 10.12
CA VAL A 87 -6.42 10.88 11.54
C VAL A 87 -5.36 10.19 12.39
N LEU A 88 -5.16 8.89 12.18
CA LEU A 88 -4.22 8.09 12.98
C LEU A 88 -2.76 8.42 12.65
N SER A 89 -2.39 8.59 11.38
CA SER A 89 -1.02 8.92 10.98
C SER A 89 -0.64 10.33 11.43
N PHE A 90 -1.52 11.31 11.20
CA PHE A 90 -1.31 12.67 11.65
C PHE A 90 -1.25 12.77 13.18
N GLY A 91 -2.18 12.10 13.87
CA GLY A 91 -2.15 12.00 15.34
C GLY A 91 -0.84 11.39 15.84
N THR A 92 -0.37 10.30 15.22
CA THR A 92 0.88 9.65 15.61
C THR A 92 2.08 10.58 15.44
N ALA A 93 2.18 11.28 14.31
CA ALA A 93 3.25 12.25 14.08
C ALA A 93 3.21 13.37 15.12
N VAL A 94 2.05 14.00 15.34
CA VAL A 94 1.91 15.13 16.28
C VAL A 94 2.19 14.72 17.72
N PHE A 95 1.55 13.66 18.22
CA PHE A 95 1.71 13.25 19.62
C PHE A 95 3.11 12.71 19.91
N SER A 96 3.75 12.01 18.98
CA SER A 96 5.11 11.49 19.19
C SER A 96 6.15 12.62 19.13
N SER A 97 5.95 13.63 18.29
CA SER A 97 6.88 14.78 18.19
C SER A 97 6.79 15.75 19.37
N LEU A 98 5.65 15.82 20.07
CA LEU A 98 5.39 16.79 21.15
C LEU A 98 5.58 16.24 22.57
N ILE A 99 6.07 15.01 22.70
CA ILE A 99 6.46 14.40 23.98
C ILE A 99 7.96 14.12 23.98
N SER A 100 8.56 13.88 25.15
CA SER A 100 9.96 13.48 25.24
C SER A 100 10.25 12.22 24.39
N PRO A 101 11.35 12.16 23.63
CA PRO A 101 12.49 13.08 23.58
C PRO A 101 12.39 14.23 22.56
N GLY A 102 11.20 14.46 21.98
CA GLY A 102 10.98 15.49 20.96
C GLY A 102 11.18 15.00 19.53
N ALA A 103 10.79 15.82 18.54
CA ALA A 103 10.78 15.46 17.13
C ALA A 103 12.16 15.06 16.58
N ALA A 104 13.22 15.80 16.92
CA ALA A 104 14.57 15.55 16.41
C ALA A 104 15.09 14.18 16.86
N ALA A 105 15.01 13.89 18.16
CA ALA A 105 15.44 12.60 18.69
C ALA A 105 14.50 11.45 18.27
N MET A 106 13.22 11.72 18.02
CA MET A 106 12.29 10.71 17.47
C MET A 106 12.63 10.31 16.02
N ALA A 107 13.28 11.18 15.25
CA ALA A 107 13.65 10.89 13.87
C ALA A 107 14.70 9.77 13.76
N ASP A 108 15.59 9.66 14.74
CA ASP A 108 16.68 8.66 14.76
C ASP A 108 16.28 7.32 15.42
N VAL A 109 15.04 7.23 15.94
CA VAL A 109 14.58 6.06 16.69
C VAL A 109 13.93 5.05 15.75
N SER A 110 14.37 3.79 15.83
CA SER A 110 13.85 2.68 15.00
C SER A 110 12.41 2.26 15.33
N ALA A 111 11.94 2.50 16.56
CA ALA A 111 10.58 2.16 16.99
C ALA A 111 9.89 3.32 17.74
N PRO A 112 9.50 4.41 17.04
CA PRO A 112 9.00 5.63 17.67
C PRO A 112 7.79 5.38 18.59
N LEU A 113 6.85 4.54 18.17
CA LEU A 113 5.66 4.22 18.98
C LEU A 113 6.02 3.54 20.31
N VAL A 114 7.01 2.63 20.30
CA VAL A 114 7.46 1.94 21.52
C VAL A 114 8.19 2.93 22.43
N THR A 115 8.98 3.82 21.86
CA THR A 115 9.65 4.87 22.62
C THR A 115 8.67 5.86 23.23
N SER A 116 7.58 6.22 22.53
CA SER A 116 6.48 6.98 23.12
C SER A 116 5.89 6.28 24.35
N PHE A 117 5.67 4.96 24.31
CA PHE A 117 5.22 4.23 25.49
C PHE A 117 6.26 4.20 26.62
N GLN A 118 7.56 4.11 26.31
CA GLN A 118 8.63 4.20 27.31
C GLN A 118 8.65 5.57 27.99
N THR A 119 8.43 6.65 27.25
CA THR A 119 8.30 7.99 27.81
C THR A 119 7.11 8.10 28.75
N LEU A 120 5.96 7.56 28.34
CA LEU A 120 4.69 7.73 29.07
C LEU A 120 4.55 6.84 30.31
N TYR A 121 5.08 5.62 30.26
CA TYR A 121 4.91 4.62 31.33
C TYR A 121 6.23 4.15 31.96
N GLY A 122 7.37 4.71 31.55
CA GLY A 122 8.70 4.30 31.98
C GLY A 122 9.14 2.96 31.34
N THR A 123 10.20 2.36 31.87
CA THR A 123 10.79 1.11 31.35
C THR A 123 10.29 -0.16 32.06
N GLY A 124 9.12 -0.10 32.69
CA GLY A 124 8.57 -1.19 33.50
C GLY A 124 7.81 -2.29 32.73
N ALA A 125 7.07 -3.10 33.50
CA ALA A 125 6.27 -4.21 32.97
C ALA A 125 5.18 -3.75 31.99
N THR A 126 4.56 -2.59 32.26
CA THR A 126 3.52 -1.98 31.41
C THR A 126 4.03 -1.71 29.99
N THR A 127 5.23 -1.15 29.87
CA THR A 127 5.82 -0.85 28.56
C THR A 127 6.26 -2.10 27.83
N THR A 128 6.76 -3.10 28.57
CA THR A 128 7.06 -4.42 28.00
C THR A 128 5.79 -5.06 27.41
N PHE A 129 4.66 -4.95 28.10
CA PHE A 129 3.37 -5.41 27.60
C PHE A 129 2.97 -4.70 26.30
N PHE A 130 2.99 -3.36 26.27
CA PHE A 130 2.68 -2.60 25.05
C PHE A 130 3.64 -2.89 23.90
N LYS A 131 4.93 -3.10 24.18
CA LYS A 131 5.93 -3.51 23.17
C LYS A 131 5.54 -4.84 22.53
N TRP A 132 5.18 -5.85 23.32
CA TRP A 132 4.74 -7.15 22.79
C TRP A 132 3.42 -7.04 22.00
N MET A 133 2.46 -6.25 22.48
CA MET A 133 1.23 -5.98 21.72
C MET A 133 1.53 -5.32 20.38
N THR A 134 2.48 -4.38 20.34
CA THR A 134 2.90 -3.70 19.10
C THR A 134 3.51 -4.69 18.11
N VAL A 135 4.31 -5.66 18.57
CA VAL A 135 4.84 -6.74 17.71
C VAL A 135 3.72 -7.59 17.13
N ILE A 136 2.76 -8.02 17.96
CA ILE A 136 1.62 -8.84 17.50
C ILE A 136 0.75 -8.07 16.49
N ALA A 137 0.53 -6.78 16.77
CA ALA A 137 -0.15 -5.84 15.88
C ALA A 137 0.57 -5.72 14.53
N LEU A 138 1.89 -5.53 14.55
CA LEU A 138 2.74 -5.40 13.36
C LEU A 138 2.68 -6.67 12.49
N CYS A 139 2.64 -7.87 13.08
CA CYS A 139 2.49 -9.11 12.32
C CYS A 139 1.18 -9.23 11.52
N SER A 140 0.19 -8.37 11.78
CA SER A 140 -1.06 -8.38 11.03
C SER A 140 -0.95 -7.73 9.66
N SER A 141 -0.12 -6.70 9.47
CA SER A 141 -0.08 -5.98 8.19
C SER A 141 0.44 -6.84 7.03
N PRO A 142 1.49 -7.67 7.18
CA PRO A 142 1.95 -8.52 6.07
C PRO A 142 0.90 -9.54 5.64
N ASN A 143 0.02 -10.00 6.54
CA ASN A 143 -1.04 -10.94 6.20
C ASN A 143 -2.05 -10.34 5.20
N SER A 144 -2.42 -9.06 5.36
CA SER A 144 -3.25 -8.36 4.38
C SER A 144 -2.54 -8.24 3.03
N TYR A 145 -1.25 -7.89 3.05
CA TYR A 145 -0.46 -7.70 1.84
C TYR A 145 -0.32 -8.99 1.03
N VAL A 146 -0.07 -10.12 1.70
CA VAL A 146 0.00 -11.45 1.06
C VAL A 146 -1.32 -11.82 0.41
N PHE A 147 -2.45 -11.50 1.04
CA PHE A 147 -3.77 -11.71 0.47
C PHE A 147 -3.96 -10.91 -0.82
N PHE A 148 -3.74 -9.59 -0.80
CA PHE A 148 -3.93 -8.74 -1.97
C PHE A 148 -2.95 -9.04 -3.11
N MET A 149 -1.69 -9.33 -2.79
CA MET A 149 -0.69 -9.81 -3.75
C MET A 149 -1.17 -11.09 -4.43
N GLY A 150 -1.71 -12.05 -3.67
CA GLY A 150 -2.28 -13.29 -4.19
C GLY A 150 -3.40 -13.03 -5.20
N GLN A 151 -4.36 -12.17 -4.84
CA GLN A 151 -5.49 -11.82 -5.71
C GLN A 151 -5.04 -11.12 -7.00
N LEU A 152 -4.08 -10.18 -6.89
CA LEU A 152 -3.56 -9.46 -8.05
C LEU A 152 -2.85 -10.40 -9.03
N LEU A 153 -1.91 -11.21 -8.53
CA LEU A 153 -1.16 -12.16 -9.36
C LEU A 153 -2.07 -13.22 -9.98
N PHE A 154 -3.07 -13.69 -9.22
CA PHE A 154 -4.07 -14.62 -9.70
C PHE A 154 -4.90 -14.02 -10.83
N ALA A 155 -5.44 -12.80 -10.67
CA ALA A 155 -6.26 -12.14 -11.68
C ALA A 155 -5.48 -11.94 -13.00
N ILE A 156 -4.22 -11.49 -12.90
CA ILE A 156 -3.33 -11.32 -14.07
C ILE A 156 -3.04 -12.66 -14.75
N ALA A 157 -2.83 -13.73 -13.98
CA ALA A 157 -2.59 -15.07 -14.51
C ALA A 157 -3.84 -15.71 -15.12
N ARG A 158 -5.01 -15.50 -14.52
CA ARG A 158 -6.33 -15.93 -15.01
C ARG A 158 -6.62 -15.32 -16.38
N ASP A 159 -6.26 -14.04 -16.54
CA ASP A 159 -6.38 -13.33 -17.81
C ASP A 159 -5.30 -13.75 -18.84
N GLY A 160 -4.37 -14.64 -18.46
CA GLY A 160 -3.37 -15.26 -19.33
C GLY A 160 -2.09 -14.45 -19.57
N TYR A 161 -1.97 -13.29 -18.91
CA TYR A 161 -0.77 -12.45 -18.96
C TYR A 161 0.42 -13.13 -18.28
N TYR A 162 0.16 -13.90 -17.23
CA TYR A 162 1.17 -14.60 -16.43
C TYR A 162 1.10 -16.14 -16.62
N PRO A 163 2.14 -16.90 -16.21
CA PRO A 163 2.14 -18.36 -16.28
C PRO A 163 0.92 -19.01 -15.62
N LYS A 164 0.35 -20.04 -16.26
CA LYS A 164 -0.91 -20.68 -15.84
C LYS A 164 -0.88 -21.25 -14.41
N PHE A 165 0.28 -21.65 -13.89
CA PHE A 165 0.36 -22.19 -12.52
C PHE A 165 -0.02 -21.15 -11.45
N LEU A 166 0.12 -19.85 -11.74
CA LEU A 166 -0.28 -18.76 -10.84
C LEU A 166 -1.81 -18.61 -10.78
N ALA A 167 -2.51 -19.03 -11.82
CA ALA A 167 -3.97 -19.08 -11.88
C ALA A 167 -4.56 -20.33 -11.18
N TYR A 168 -3.75 -21.09 -10.43
CA TYR A 168 -4.22 -22.26 -9.70
C TYR A 168 -4.90 -21.85 -8.39
N GLU A 169 -6.16 -22.24 -8.23
CA GLU A 169 -6.94 -22.09 -7.00
C GLU A 169 -7.15 -23.44 -6.29
N HIS A 170 -7.22 -23.40 -4.96
CA HIS A 170 -7.53 -24.58 -4.16
C HIS A 170 -8.99 -25.03 -4.38
N PRO A 171 -9.24 -26.28 -4.82
CA PRO A 171 -10.57 -26.73 -5.26
C PRO A 171 -11.70 -26.58 -4.23
N ARG A 172 -11.39 -26.66 -2.93
CA ARG A 172 -12.38 -26.54 -1.85
C ARG A 172 -12.45 -25.17 -1.18
N ARG A 173 -11.40 -24.36 -1.33
CA ARG A 173 -11.25 -23.11 -0.55
C ARG A 173 -11.27 -21.86 -1.44
N GLY A 174 -11.16 -22.02 -2.76
CA GLY A 174 -11.05 -20.89 -3.71
C GLY A 174 -9.78 -20.06 -3.54
N THR A 175 -8.82 -20.50 -2.70
CA THR A 175 -7.62 -19.71 -2.40
C THR A 175 -6.63 -19.81 -3.56
N PRO A 176 -6.09 -18.70 -4.09
CA PRO A 176 -5.12 -18.71 -5.20
C PRO A 176 -3.72 -19.15 -4.74
N VAL A 177 -3.56 -20.44 -4.45
CA VAL A 177 -2.34 -21.00 -3.84
C VAL A 177 -1.11 -20.77 -4.70
N GLY A 178 -1.23 -20.90 -6.02
CA GLY A 178 -0.11 -20.71 -6.95
C GLY A 178 0.46 -19.29 -6.86
N ALA A 179 -0.42 -18.29 -6.90
CA ALA A 179 -0.06 -16.88 -6.79
C ALA A 179 0.54 -16.52 -5.42
N VAL A 180 -0.07 -16.99 -4.33
CA VAL A 180 0.39 -16.71 -2.96
C VAL A 180 1.78 -17.30 -2.71
N LEU A 181 2.00 -18.57 -3.07
CA LEU A 181 3.30 -19.22 -2.89
C LEU A 181 4.39 -18.55 -3.70
N PHE A 182 4.13 -18.30 -4.99
CA PHE A 182 5.10 -17.66 -5.86
C PHE A 182 5.47 -16.27 -5.35
N GLY A 183 4.49 -15.42 -5.07
CA GLY A 183 4.75 -14.06 -4.60
C GLY A 183 5.48 -14.04 -3.24
N THR A 184 5.12 -14.94 -2.31
CA THR A 184 5.79 -15.04 -1.01
C THR A 184 7.25 -15.51 -1.15
N ILE A 185 7.49 -16.56 -1.96
CA ILE A 185 8.84 -17.07 -2.22
C ILE A 185 9.69 -15.99 -2.91
N SER A 186 9.15 -15.30 -3.91
CA SER A 186 9.83 -14.20 -4.59
C SER A 186 10.16 -13.05 -3.63
N CYS A 187 9.23 -12.68 -2.76
CA CYS A 187 9.44 -11.63 -1.75
C CYS A 187 10.58 -12.01 -0.78
N VAL A 188 10.55 -13.21 -0.21
CA VAL A 188 11.61 -13.70 0.70
C VAL A 188 12.95 -13.78 -0.02
N LEU A 189 12.98 -14.28 -1.25
CA LEU A 189 14.21 -14.37 -2.04
C LEU A 189 14.82 -12.98 -2.29
N ILE A 190 14.01 -12.00 -2.70
CA ILE A 190 14.45 -10.62 -2.92
C ILE A 190 14.97 -10.02 -1.62
N ALA A 191 14.25 -10.20 -0.51
CA ALA A 191 14.66 -9.69 0.80
C ALA A 191 16.02 -10.27 1.24
N VAL A 192 16.22 -11.57 1.08
CA VAL A 192 17.49 -12.24 1.40
C VAL A 192 18.63 -11.76 0.49
N ILE A 193 18.39 -11.63 -0.81
CA ILE A 193 19.40 -11.12 -1.75
C ILE A 193 19.81 -9.69 -1.38
N LEU A 194 18.85 -8.81 -1.08
CA LEU A 194 19.12 -7.43 -0.71
C LEU A 194 19.85 -7.32 0.64
N HIS A 195 19.46 -8.14 1.63
CA HIS A 195 20.15 -8.23 2.92
C HIS A 195 21.65 -8.54 2.73
N TYR A 196 21.99 -9.55 1.92
CA TYR A 196 23.40 -9.89 1.67
C TYR A 196 24.14 -8.90 0.77
N ALA A 197 23.44 -8.15 -0.08
CA ALA A 197 24.06 -7.21 -1.00
C ALA A 197 24.35 -5.84 -0.38
N ILE A 198 23.49 -5.36 0.53
CA ILE A 198 23.51 -3.98 1.03
C ILE A 198 23.73 -3.92 2.55
N GLY A 199 23.36 -4.98 3.29
CA GLY A 199 23.38 -4.99 4.76
C GLY A 199 22.07 -4.49 5.37
N ASP A 200 21.89 -4.69 6.69
CA ASP A 200 20.62 -4.41 7.39
C ASP A 200 20.34 -2.93 7.61
N ASP A 201 21.37 -2.11 7.81
CA ASP A 201 21.22 -0.71 8.22
C ASP A 201 20.47 0.12 7.16
N ASP A 202 20.73 -0.15 5.87
CA ASP A 202 20.14 0.58 4.75
C ASP A 202 18.98 -0.18 4.08
N LEU A 203 18.73 -1.44 4.46
CA LEU A 203 17.73 -2.28 3.80
C LEU A 203 16.32 -1.66 3.87
N GLY A 204 15.96 -1.10 5.03
CA GLY A 204 14.64 -0.50 5.25
C GLY A 204 14.37 0.69 4.34
N SER A 205 15.32 1.63 4.26
CA SER A 205 15.19 2.85 3.43
C SER A 205 15.17 2.51 1.94
N VAL A 206 16.03 1.58 1.48
CA VAL A 206 16.05 1.09 0.10
C VAL A 206 14.71 0.51 -0.31
N LEU A 207 14.14 -0.36 0.52
CA LEU A 207 12.86 -1.03 0.25
C LEU A 207 11.71 -0.02 0.20
N ILE A 208 11.65 0.92 1.14
CA ILE A 208 10.66 2.00 1.14
C ILE A 208 10.70 2.76 -0.19
N ASN A 209 11.88 3.21 -0.60
CA ASN A 209 12.05 4.00 -1.83
C ASN A 209 11.72 3.20 -3.09
N LEU A 210 12.16 1.94 -3.17
CA LEU A 210 11.85 1.03 -4.27
C LEU A 210 10.33 0.84 -4.41
N THR A 211 9.65 0.62 -3.30
CA THR A 211 8.20 0.45 -3.28
C THR A 211 7.47 1.75 -3.65
N LEU A 212 7.90 2.91 -3.14
CA LEU A 212 7.31 4.21 -3.46
C LEU A 212 7.40 4.53 -4.96
N LEU A 213 8.56 4.30 -5.58
CA LEU A 213 8.71 4.50 -7.02
C LEU A 213 7.80 3.55 -7.83
N GLY A 214 7.74 2.27 -7.43
CA GLY A 214 6.86 1.30 -8.06
C GLY A 214 5.37 1.68 -7.95
N ALA A 215 4.94 2.11 -6.77
CA ALA A 215 3.58 2.57 -6.52
C ALA A 215 3.23 3.82 -7.32
N LEU A 216 4.12 4.83 -7.35
CA LEU A 216 3.92 6.06 -8.11
C LEU A 216 3.75 5.81 -9.61
N ILE A 217 4.57 4.92 -10.19
CA ILE A 217 4.43 4.53 -11.59
C ILE A 217 3.07 3.84 -11.82
N SER A 218 2.67 2.94 -10.91
CA SER A 218 1.36 2.29 -10.96
C SER A 218 0.20 3.30 -10.90
N TYR A 219 0.28 4.29 -10.01
CA TYR A 219 -0.72 5.35 -9.90
C TYR A 219 -0.80 6.20 -11.16
N ILE A 220 0.34 6.53 -11.78
CA ILE A 220 0.36 7.24 -13.07
C ILE A 220 -0.39 6.41 -14.12
N PHE A 221 -0.08 5.11 -14.26
CA PHE A 221 -0.79 4.24 -15.20
C PHE A 221 -2.29 4.13 -14.89
N GLN A 222 -2.67 4.06 -13.61
CA GLN A 222 -4.07 4.00 -13.18
C GLN A 222 -4.82 5.30 -13.53
N LEU A 223 -4.22 6.46 -13.28
CA LEU A 223 -4.79 7.77 -13.59
C LEU A 223 -4.87 8.00 -15.10
N LEU A 224 -3.83 7.64 -15.85
CA LEU A 224 -3.85 7.68 -17.31
C LEU A 224 -4.94 6.76 -17.89
N SER A 225 -5.08 5.55 -17.33
CA SER A 225 -6.15 4.62 -17.72
C SER A 225 -7.53 5.19 -17.41
N PHE A 226 -7.70 5.86 -16.28
CA PHE A 226 -8.94 6.55 -15.94
C PHE A 226 -9.29 7.66 -16.95
N VAL A 227 -8.33 8.50 -17.31
CA VAL A 227 -8.50 9.57 -18.32
C VAL A 227 -8.80 8.96 -19.69
N TYR A 228 -8.05 7.92 -20.08
CA TYR A 228 -8.24 7.21 -21.34
C TYR A 228 -9.65 6.61 -21.46
N LEU A 229 -10.14 5.93 -20.42
CA LEU A 229 -11.49 5.35 -20.37
C LEU A 229 -12.59 6.41 -20.32
N ARG A 230 -12.32 7.62 -19.83
CA ARG A 230 -13.26 8.75 -19.90
C ARG A 230 -13.46 9.23 -21.34
N TYR A 231 -12.39 9.25 -22.14
CA TYR A 231 -12.44 9.72 -23.52
C TYR A 231 -12.93 8.64 -24.50
N ARG A 232 -12.40 7.41 -24.39
CA ARG A 232 -12.70 6.32 -25.34
C ARG A 232 -14.01 5.59 -25.08
N GLN A 233 -14.45 5.52 -23.83
CA GLN A 233 -15.68 4.80 -23.44
C GLN A 233 -16.58 5.68 -22.55
N PRO A 234 -17.09 6.82 -23.06
CA PRO A 234 -17.90 7.73 -22.27
C PRO A 234 -19.22 7.11 -21.80
N ASN A 235 -19.84 6.27 -22.64
CA ASN A 235 -21.17 5.68 -22.41
C ASN A 235 -21.16 4.40 -21.55
N ARG A 236 -19.98 3.94 -21.09
CA ARG A 236 -19.89 2.75 -20.24
C ARG A 236 -20.64 3.00 -18.92
N PRO A 237 -21.46 2.05 -18.42
CA PRO A 237 -22.09 2.18 -17.10
C PRO A 237 -21.01 2.25 -16.02
N ARG A 238 -21.11 3.25 -15.13
CA ARG A 238 -20.15 3.53 -14.05
C ARG A 238 -20.90 3.45 -12.73
N PRO A 239 -20.79 2.34 -11.98
CA PRO A 239 -21.47 2.16 -10.70
C PRO A 239 -21.07 3.23 -9.67
N TYR A 240 -19.80 3.66 -9.72
CA TYR A 240 -19.28 4.79 -8.95
C TYR A 240 -18.77 5.89 -9.89
N ARG A 241 -19.04 7.15 -9.54
CA ARG A 241 -18.52 8.33 -10.24
C ARG A 241 -17.74 9.19 -9.25
N SER A 242 -16.44 9.38 -9.53
CA SER A 242 -15.60 10.27 -8.74
C SER A 242 -16.17 11.70 -8.73
N PRO A 243 -16.28 12.35 -7.56
CA PRO A 243 -16.75 13.73 -7.45
C PRO A 243 -15.79 14.73 -8.13
N PHE A 244 -14.49 14.44 -8.14
CA PHE A 244 -13.46 15.31 -8.72
C PHE A 244 -13.22 15.08 -10.22
N GLY A 245 -13.80 14.02 -10.79
CA GLY A 245 -13.76 13.75 -12.22
C GLY A 245 -12.35 13.77 -12.83
N LEU A 246 -12.22 14.41 -14.01
CA LEU A 246 -10.95 14.55 -14.72
C LEU A 246 -9.99 15.53 -14.03
N ALA A 247 -10.50 16.58 -13.39
CA ALA A 247 -9.66 17.54 -12.66
C ALA A 247 -8.87 16.84 -11.54
N GLY A 248 -9.54 15.98 -10.77
CA GLY A 248 -8.86 15.15 -9.76
C GLY A 248 -7.80 14.22 -10.33
N ALA A 249 -8.00 13.70 -11.55
CA ALA A 249 -7.00 12.85 -12.20
C ALA A 249 -5.75 13.64 -12.62
N PHE A 250 -5.92 14.86 -13.15
CA PHE A 250 -4.78 15.72 -13.48
C PHE A 250 -4.04 16.21 -12.24
N VAL A 251 -4.76 16.57 -11.17
CA VAL A 251 -4.14 16.89 -9.87
C VAL A 251 -3.36 15.69 -9.34
N GLY A 252 -3.93 14.48 -9.41
CA GLY A 252 -3.24 13.26 -9.02
C GLY A 252 -1.95 13.01 -9.83
N LEU A 253 -1.98 13.23 -11.14
CA LEU A 253 -0.81 13.10 -12.00
C LEU A 253 0.27 14.14 -11.66
N LEU A 254 -0.13 15.38 -11.39
CA LEU A 254 0.78 16.44 -10.95
C LEU A 254 1.44 16.07 -9.62
N LEU A 255 0.65 15.61 -8.64
CA LEU A 255 1.17 15.17 -7.34
C LEU A 255 2.13 13.98 -7.48
N CYS A 256 1.80 12.99 -8.33
CA CYS A 256 2.73 11.89 -8.62
C CYS A 256 4.04 12.41 -9.23
N GLY A 257 3.97 13.40 -10.12
CA GLY A 257 5.15 14.04 -10.71
C GLY A 257 6.02 14.76 -9.68
N ILE A 258 5.39 15.51 -8.76
CA ILE A 258 6.08 16.17 -7.64
C ILE A 258 6.75 15.14 -6.74
N SER A 259 6.06 14.05 -6.41
CA SER A 259 6.60 12.97 -5.59
C SER A 259 7.78 12.24 -6.25
N ILE A 260 7.70 11.96 -7.55
CA ILE A 260 8.83 11.39 -8.30
C ILE A 260 10.00 12.37 -8.29
N PHE A 261 9.75 13.66 -8.55
CA PHE A 261 10.80 14.68 -8.48
C PHE A 261 11.45 14.73 -7.10
N ALA A 262 10.66 14.67 -6.02
CA ALA A 262 11.16 14.65 -4.66
C ALA A 262 12.07 13.43 -4.40
N ILE A 263 11.65 12.23 -4.82
CA ILE A 263 12.48 11.03 -4.69
C ILE A 263 13.77 11.18 -5.50
N LEU A 264 13.69 11.62 -6.76
CA LEU A 264 14.87 11.82 -7.61
C LEU A 264 15.83 12.86 -7.02
N TYR A 265 15.30 13.94 -6.44
CA TYR A 265 16.10 14.98 -5.80
C TYR A 265 16.88 14.45 -4.60
N THR A 266 16.20 13.75 -3.67
CA THR A 266 16.86 13.08 -2.54
C THR A 266 17.89 12.05 -3.02
N SER A 267 17.63 11.38 -4.15
CA SER A 267 18.51 10.36 -4.72
C SER A 267 19.81 10.87 -5.31
N VAL A 268 19.91 12.17 -5.63
CA VAL A 268 21.17 12.77 -6.08
C VAL A 268 22.14 12.95 -4.91
N THR A 269 21.60 13.09 -3.69
CA THR A 269 22.38 13.34 -2.48
C THR A 269 22.83 12.05 -1.80
N ASP A 270 22.09 10.95 -1.97
CA ASP A 270 22.33 9.67 -1.30
C ASP A 270 22.49 8.51 -2.31
N THR A 271 23.62 7.80 -2.22
CA THR A 271 23.96 6.65 -3.08
C THR A 271 22.99 5.47 -2.90
N ILE A 272 22.39 5.34 -1.72
CA ILE A 272 21.42 4.29 -1.39
C ILE A 272 20.13 4.50 -2.20
N PHE A 273 19.66 5.74 -2.27
CA PHE A 273 18.48 6.10 -3.04
C PHE A 273 18.68 5.90 -4.56
N LEU A 274 19.89 6.18 -5.08
CA LEU A 274 20.23 5.91 -6.47
C LEU A 274 20.12 4.42 -6.80
N ALA A 275 20.54 3.53 -5.89
CA ALA A 275 20.41 2.09 -6.08
C ALA A 275 18.93 1.66 -6.19
N SER A 276 18.03 2.19 -5.36
CA SER A 276 16.59 1.92 -5.45
C SER A 276 16.01 2.32 -6.81
N ILE A 277 16.43 3.46 -7.38
CA ILE A 277 15.99 3.88 -8.72
C ILE A 277 16.46 2.89 -9.77
N VAL A 278 17.75 2.51 -9.75
CA VAL A 278 18.32 1.59 -10.73
C VAL A 278 17.59 0.25 -10.69
N VAL A 279 17.36 -0.31 -9.50
CA VAL A 279 16.61 -1.55 -9.33
C VAL A 279 15.18 -1.41 -9.85
N THR A 280 14.50 -0.30 -9.53
CA THR A 280 13.14 -0.03 -10.04
C THR A 280 13.12 -0.03 -11.56
N VAL A 281 14.01 0.73 -12.19
CA VAL A 281 14.12 0.82 -13.65
C VAL A 281 14.39 -0.56 -14.25
N LEU A 282 15.30 -1.35 -13.68
CA LEU A 282 15.59 -2.70 -14.14
C LEU A 282 14.35 -3.60 -14.08
N VAL A 283 13.58 -3.56 -12.99
CA VAL A 283 12.33 -4.34 -12.84
C VAL A 283 11.30 -3.92 -13.88
N PHE A 284 11.09 -2.62 -14.10
CA PHE A 284 10.14 -2.13 -15.11
C PHE A 284 10.60 -2.44 -16.53
N VAL A 285 11.89 -2.36 -16.83
CA VAL A 285 12.46 -2.73 -18.12
C VAL A 285 12.31 -4.23 -18.36
N ALA A 286 12.60 -5.07 -17.36
CA ALA A 286 12.38 -6.51 -17.44
C ALA A 286 10.89 -6.86 -17.67
N GLY A 287 9.99 -6.22 -16.91
CA GLY A 287 8.55 -6.38 -17.07
C GLY A 287 8.05 -5.91 -18.45
N SER A 288 8.58 -4.79 -18.95
CA SER A 288 8.27 -4.28 -20.29
C SER A 288 8.77 -5.23 -21.38
N MET A 289 10.01 -5.73 -21.27
CA MET A 289 10.54 -6.73 -22.20
C MET A 289 9.70 -8.00 -22.21
N TYR A 290 9.27 -8.48 -21.04
CA TYR A 290 8.36 -9.62 -20.94
C TYR A 290 7.02 -9.33 -21.62
N PHE A 291 6.43 -8.17 -21.37
CA PHE A 291 5.17 -7.75 -21.99
C PHE A 291 5.29 -7.72 -23.51
N PHE A 292 6.30 -7.05 -24.07
CA PHE A 292 6.47 -6.93 -25.52
C PHE A 292 6.81 -8.26 -26.20
N ARG A 293 7.58 -9.14 -25.55
CA ARG A 293 8.01 -10.41 -26.16
C ARG A 293 7.01 -11.55 -26.00
N VAL A 294 6.32 -11.64 -24.87
CA VAL A 294 5.50 -12.80 -24.52
C VAL A 294 4.02 -12.48 -24.54
N VAL A 295 3.62 -11.31 -24.02
CA VAL A 295 2.21 -10.96 -23.85
C VAL A 295 1.64 -10.33 -25.12
N LEU A 296 2.29 -9.30 -25.65
CA LEU A 296 1.79 -8.54 -26.79
C LEU A 296 1.51 -9.43 -28.02
N PRO A 297 2.37 -10.40 -28.40
CA PRO A 297 2.07 -11.30 -29.50
C PRO A 297 0.83 -12.16 -29.24
N LYS A 298 0.59 -12.57 -27.99
CA LYS A 298 -0.60 -13.36 -27.64
C LYS A 298 -1.88 -12.54 -27.73
N ILE A 299 -1.83 -11.26 -27.37
CA ILE A 299 -2.96 -10.31 -27.54
C ILE A 299 -3.23 -10.12 -29.03
N GLN A 300 -2.20 -9.83 -29.82
CA GLN A 300 -2.34 -9.62 -31.27
C GLN A 300 -2.87 -10.86 -31.99
N ASN A 301 -2.47 -12.05 -31.54
CA ASN A 301 -2.91 -13.32 -32.09
C ASN A 301 -4.28 -13.78 -31.52
N ASN A 302 -4.96 -12.96 -30.70
CA ASN A 302 -6.26 -13.25 -30.08
C ASN A 302 -6.30 -14.59 -29.30
N THR A 303 -5.14 -15.05 -28.83
CA THR A 303 -5.00 -16.31 -28.07
C THR A 303 -5.26 -16.12 -26.58
N LEU A 304 -5.20 -14.88 -26.11
CA LEU A 304 -5.78 -14.44 -24.85
C LEU A 304 -7.26 -14.17 -25.15
N GLY A 305 -8.16 -14.86 -24.45
CA GLY A 305 -9.60 -14.70 -24.66
C GLY A 305 -9.98 -13.22 -24.68
N SER A 306 -10.82 -12.84 -25.64
CA SER A 306 -11.33 -11.47 -25.76
C SER A 306 -11.77 -10.95 -24.39
N PRO A 307 -11.55 -9.66 -24.05
CA PRO A 307 -12.02 -9.10 -22.79
C PRO A 307 -13.49 -9.48 -22.61
N VAL A 308 -13.78 -10.24 -21.55
CA VAL A 308 -15.10 -10.84 -21.25
C VAL A 308 -16.16 -9.80 -21.57
N THR A 309 -16.93 -10.05 -22.63
CA THR A 309 -17.96 -9.13 -23.07
C THR A 309 -18.96 -8.99 -21.92
N THR A 310 -19.56 -7.81 -21.72
CA THR A 310 -20.54 -7.56 -20.63
C THR A 310 -21.67 -8.60 -20.57
N LYS A 311 -21.90 -9.31 -21.68
CA LYS A 311 -22.84 -10.42 -21.80
C LYS A 311 -22.37 -11.70 -21.07
N ASP A 312 -21.12 -12.09 -21.26
CA ASP A 312 -20.50 -13.26 -20.60
C ASP A 312 -20.33 -13.03 -19.08
N MET A 313 -20.11 -11.78 -18.67
CA MET A 313 -20.02 -11.39 -17.25
C MET A 313 -21.36 -11.56 -16.53
N ASN A 314 -22.48 -11.25 -17.18
CA ASN A 314 -23.81 -11.48 -16.62
C ASN A 314 -24.17 -12.97 -16.56
N GLU A 315 -23.77 -13.76 -17.56
CA GLU A 315 -24.00 -15.21 -17.56
C GLU A 315 -23.19 -15.93 -16.48
N ASN A 316 -21.93 -15.50 -16.24
CA ASN A 316 -21.10 -16.04 -15.15
C ASN A 316 -21.61 -15.66 -13.75
N LEU A 317 -22.19 -14.47 -13.57
CA LEU A 317 -22.81 -14.09 -12.30
C LEU A 317 -24.11 -14.86 -12.02
N LEU A 318 -24.86 -15.18 -13.08
CA LEU A 318 -26.07 -16.00 -12.98
C LEU A 318 -25.74 -17.47 -12.72
N SER A 319 -24.70 -18.02 -13.36
CA SER A 319 -24.25 -19.39 -13.12
C SER A 319 -23.63 -19.58 -11.73
N ALA A 320 -22.87 -18.60 -11.25
CA ALA A 320 -22.34 -18.58 -9.88
C ALA A 320 -23.48 -18.49 -8.85
N ARG A 321 -24.50 -17.65 -9.07
CA ARG A 321 -25.69 -17.60 -8.22
C ARG A 321 -26.51 -18.89 -8.26
N SER A 322 -26.66 -19.53 -9.42
CA SER A 322 -27.39 -20.80 -9.52
C SER A 322 -26.64 -21.93 -8.83
N GLN A 323 -25.31 -21.99 -8.92
CA GLN A 323 -24.51 -22.98 -8.21
C GLN A 323 -24.56 -22.80 -6.69
N VAL A 324 -24.56 -21.54 -6.21
CA VAL A 324 -24.77 -21.26 -4.78
C VAL A 324 -26.16 -21.70 -4.33
N LEU A 325 -27.23 -21.37 -5.07
CA LEU A 325 -28.60 -21.78 -4.74
C LEU A 325 -28.77 -23.31 -4.72
N ILE A 326 -28.17 -24.02 -5.67
CA ILE A 326 -28.18 -25.51 -5.71
C ILE A 326 -27.40 -26.10 -4.53
N SER A 327 -26.33 -25.44 -4.07
CA SER A 327 -25.53 -25.89 -2.92
C SER A 327 -26.18 -25.61 -1.56
N THR A 328 -27.07 -24.62 -1.47
CA THR A 328 -27.75 -24.23 -0.22
C THR A 328 -29.10 -24.89 0.00
N GLY A 329 -29.58 -25.75 -0.91
CA GLY A 329 -30.78 -26.56 -0.70
C GLY A 329 -32.02 -25.73 -0.31
N ALA A 330 -32.37 -24.75 -1.15
CA ALA A 330 -33.69 -24.11 -1.12
C ALA A 330 -34.57 -24.69 -2.23
#